data_AF-A0A229RM03-F1
#
_entry.id   AF-A0A229RM03-F1
#
_cell.length_a   1.000
_cell.length_b   1.000
_cell.length_c   1.000
_cell.angle_alpha   90.00
_cell.angle_beta   90.00
_cell.angle_gamma   90.00
#
_symmetry.space_group_name_H-M   'P 1'
#
loop_
_entity.id
_entity.type
_entity.pdbx_description
1 polymer ?
#
loop_
_entity_poly.entity_id
_entity_poly.type
_entity_poly.pdbx_seq_one_letter_code
_entity_poly.pdbx_strand_id
1 'polypeptide(L)'
;METHPDLLDPEWRSRAERDARRGAKKELRQRRKQTPRRRFRRGFRMSRGRRVLVLFLALTVVLLVAATIVVRQLRDTGSGQPPKAAPVPVGVDLDRPYDRTPAATWGEGLAGIIVPPGQAVGDFTAEEVDAAYRKATEAIAAARLGSRALGGDGSELLALLNPNERARLEATLTSAPTVEKGKYLTLIGPNRLLPARPRMIGSLTAKAARKGELIVHASYVTAYAFDVRPGDARSPVDIVPFVRDEEDYMIRKEPSFAKGDAGLGLGDSAGFTSRMACDAIKTGVLAPQYADKGGPVYGAPAVEEAATYDPTKPLPTRDACG
;
A
#
# COMPACT_ATOMS: atom_id res chain seq x y z
N MET A 1 20.96 -16.13 -23.24
CA MET A 1 21.87 -15.25 -22.48
C MET A 1 23.27 -15.53 -22.99
N GLU A 2 23.69 -14.78 -24.01
CA GLU A 2 25.03 -14.92 -24.59
C GLU A 2 26.02 -14.22 -23.67
N THR A 3 26.81 -15.03 -22.96
CA THR A 3 27.82 -14.54 -22.02
C THR A 3 29.06 -14.16 -22.85
N HIS A 4 29.26 -12.86 -23.05
CA HIS A 4 30.42 -12.34 -23.78
C HIS A 4 31.72 -12.85 -23.10
N PRO A 5 32.60 -13.57 -23.82
CA PRO A 5 33.78 -14.24 -23.24
C PRO A 5 34.79 -13.26 -22.60
N ASP A 6 34.71 -11.98 -22.95
CA ASP A 6 35.59 -10.92 -22.44
C ASP A 6 35.35 -10.60 -20.95
N LEU A 7 34.19 -10.98 -20.38
CA LEU A 7 33.85 -10.71 -18.97
C LEU A 7 34.41 -11.76 -17.99
N LEU A 8 34.94 -12.88 -18.50
CA LEU A 8 35.52 -13.98 -17.73
C LEU A 8 37.06 -13.91 -17.69
N ASP A 9 37.68 -13.02 -18.45
CA ASP A 9 39.13 -12.86 -18.47
C ASP A 9 39.62 -12.04 -17.24
N PRO A 10 40.43 -12.63 -16.33
CA PRO A 10 40.97 -11.93 -15.16
C PRO A 10 41.92 -10.78 -15.55
N GLU A 11 42.59 -10.84 -16.70
CA GLU A 11 43.45 -9.77 -17.21
C GLU A 11 42.63 -8.53 -17.59
N TRP A 12 41.48 -8.75 -18.23
CA TRP A 12 40.57 -7.69 -18.64
C TRP A 12 40.00 -6.94 -17.43
N ARG A 13 39.57 -7.66 -16.38
CA ARG A 13 39.07 -7.04 -15.13
C ARG A 13 40.13 -6.18 -14.44
N SER A 14 41.37 -6.66 -14.38
CA SER A 14 42.51 -5.91 -13.81
C SER A 14 42.87 -4.66 -14.64
N ARG A 15 42.71 -4.72 -15.96
CA ARG A 15 42.88 -3.55 -16.85
C ARG A 15 41.75 -2.53 -16.67
N ALA A 16 40.50 -2.99 -16.70
CA ALA A 16 39.32 -2.15 -16.51
C ALA A 16 39.33 -1.43 -15.16
N GLU A 17 39.74 -2.09 -14.07
CA GLU A 17 39.83 -1.47 -12.75
C GLU A 17 40.94 -0.40 -12.68
N ARG A 18 42.09 -0.65 -13.34
CA ARG A 18 43.18 0.33 -13.43
C ARG A 18 42.77 1.56 -14.23
N ASP A 19 42.03 1.38 -15.32
CA ASP A 19 41.56 2.48 -16.16
C ASP A 19 40.44 3.28 -15.48
N ALA A 20 39.52 2.61 -14.77
CA ALA A 20 38.51 3.28 -13.95
C ALA A 20 39.13 4.14 -12.84
N ARG A 21 40.15 3.63 -12.14
CA ARG A 21 40.88 4.40 -11.10
C ARG A 21 41.65 5.59 -11.68
N ARG A 22 42.19 5.46 -12.90
CA ARG A 22 42.86 6.58 -13.60
C ARG A 22 41.87 7.63 -14.09
N GLY A 23 40.70 7.22 -14.57
CA GLY A 23 39.59 8.09 -14.94
C GLY A 23 39.09 8.93 -13.75
N ALA A 24 38.80 8.28 -12.62
CA ALA A 24 38.34 8.94 -11.40
C ALA A 24 39.35 9.98 -10.85
N LYS A 25 40.66 9.69 -10.94
CA LYS A 25 41.72 10.65 -10.56
C LYS A 25 41.81 11.86 -11.49
N LYS A 26 41.54 11.70 -12.80
CA LYS A 26 41.49 12.81 -13.75
C LYS A 26 40.28 13.71 -13.49
N GLU A 27 39.12 13.12 -13.21
CA GLU A 27 37.89 13.87 -12.94
C GLU A 27 37.98 14.70 -11.65
N LEU A 28 38.57 14.15 -10.58
CA LEU A 28 38.84 14.89 -9.34
C LEU A 28 39.80 16.08 -9.55
N ARG A 29 40.79 15.95 -10.44
CA ARG A 29 41.70 17.05 -10.80
C ARG A 29 41.02 18.13 -11.63
N GLN A 30 40.06 17.77 -12.48
CA GLN A 30 39.26 18.73 -13.26
C GLN A 30 38.25 19.48 -12.36
N ARG A 31 37.58 18.80 -11.43
CA ARG A 31 36.69 19.44 -10.43
C ARG A 31 37.44 20.44 -9.53
N ARG A 32 38.72 20.17 -9.24
CA ARG A 32 39.60 21.08 -8.48
C ARG A 32 40.03 22.34 -9.27
N LYS A 33 39.88 22.35 -10.60
CA LYS A 33 40.18 23.50 -11.47
C LYS A 33 38.95 24.36 -11.79
N GLN A 34 37.74 23.88 -11.52
CA GLN A 34 36.48 24.58 -11.78
C GLN A 34 35.86 25.29 -10.55
N THR A 35 36.53 25.26 -9.39
CA THR A 35 36.10 26.02 -8.21
C THR A 35 36.70 27.43 -8.24
N PRO A 36 35.89 28.51 -8.27
CA PRO A 36 36.42 29.87 -8.30
C PRO A 36 37.10 30.20 -6.97
N ARG A 37 38.35 30.64 -7.04
CA ARG A 37 39.14 31.17 -5.93
C ARG A 37 38.49 32.43 -5.35
N ARG A 38 37.62 32.29 -4.34
CA ARG A 38 37.27 33.41 -3.46
C ARG A 38 38.40 33.63 -2.45
N ARG A 39 39.22 34.64 -2.73
CA ARG A 39 40.28 35.15 -1.86
C ARG A 39 39.71 35.53 -0.48
N PHE A 40 40.35 35.00 0.56
CA PHE A 40 40.29 35.54 1.92
C PHE A 40 40.84 36.98 1.92
N ARG A 41 40.03 37.93 2.39
CA ARG A 41 40.54 39.10 3.12
C ARG A 41 40.00 39.04 4.54
N ARG A 42 40.95 39.07 5.49
CA ARG A 42 40.75 39.10 6.93
C ARG A 42 39.87 40.29 7.33
N GLY A 43 38.88 40.01 8.17
CA GLY A 43 38.12 40.98 8.96
C GLY A 43 37.50 40.25 10.13
N PHE A 44 38.08 40.41 11.32
CA PHE A 44 37.66 39.77 12.56
C PHE A 44 36.30 40.33 13.00
N ARG A 45 35.23 39.59 12.77
CA ARG A 45 33.95 39.73 13.47
C ARG A 45 33.37 38.33 13.70
N MET A 46 33.40 37.85 14.95
CA MET A 46 32.68 36.65 15.35
C MET A 46 31.19 36.84 15.08
N SER A 47 30.68 36.18 14.05
CA SER A 47 29.26 36.22 13.70
C SER A 47 28.44 35.49 14.78
N ARG A 48 27.23 36.02 15.04
CA ARG A 48 26.26 35.48 16.03
C ARG A 48 26.05 33.96 15.91
N GLY A 49 26.19 33.39 14.71
CA GLY A 49 26.05 31.95 14.46
C GLY A 49 27.04 31.05 15.20
N ARG A 50 28.28 31.52 15.47
CA ARG A 50 29.26 30.69 16.19
C ARG A 50 29.00 30.63 17.70
N ARG A 51 28.37 31.68 18.26
CA ARG A 51 27.90 31.68 19.66
C ARG A 51 26.68 30.77 19.82
N VAL A 52 25.75 30.81 18.85
CA VAL A 52 24.59 29.90 18.84
C VAL A 52 25.04 28.44 18.74
N LEU A 53 26.02 28.12 17.89
CA LEU A 53 26.54 26.75 17.76
C LEU A 53 27.20 26.24 19.06
N VAL A 54 28.01 27.08 19.72
CA VAL A 54 28.67 26.71 20.99
C VAL A 54 27.64 26.56 22.12
N LEU A 55 26.63 27.43 22.18
CA LEU A 55 25.53 27.29 23.14
C LEU A 55 24.69 26.05 22.88
N PHE A 56 24.44 25.70 21.61
CA PHE A 56 23.73 24.46 21.25
C PHE A 56 24.51 23.22 21.65
N LEU A 57 25.83 23.20 21.43
CA LEU A 57 26.70 22.10 21.82
C LEU A 57 26.82 21.96 23.34
N ALA A 58 26.86 23.07 24.07
CA ALA A 58 26.84 23.04 25.54
C ALA A 58 25.49 22.51 26.06
N LEU A 59 24.37 22.95 25.46
CA LEU A 59 23.03 22.51 25.84
C LEU A 59 22.82 21.02 25.55
N THR A 60 23.29 20.50 24.41
CA THR A 60 23.18 19.07 24.09
C THR A 60 24.01 18.20 25.03
N VAL A 61 25.21 18.64 25.41
CA VAL A 61 26.01 17.92 26.41
C VAL A 61 25.33 17.93 27.77
N VAL A 62 24.75 19.05 28.21
CA VAL A 62 23.99 19.11 29.47
C VAL A 62 22.74 18.21 29.42
N LEU A 63 22.02 18.18 28.31
CA LEU A 63 20.86 17.28 28.13
C LEU A 63 21.27 15.80 28.13
N LEU A 64 22.40 15.44 27.55
CA LEU A 64 22.91 14.06 27.58
C LEU A 64 23.37 13.66 28.98
N VAL A 65 23.97 14.57 29.75
CA VAL A 65 24.33 14.33 31.16
C VAL A 65 23.08 14.22 32.03
N ALA A 66 22.06 15.06 31.83
CA ALA A 66 20.78 14.95 32.53
C ALA A 66 20.06 13.63 32.19
N ALA A 67 20.04 13.23 30.92
CA ALA A 67 19.45 11.97 30.48
C ALA A 67 20.16 10.75 31.09
N THR A 68 21.49 10.78 31.22
CA THR A 68 22.24 9.69 31.86
C THR A 68 22.02 9.64 33.37
N ILE A 69 21.80 10.77 34.05
CA ILE A 69 21.43 10.81 35.47
C ILE A 69 20.01 10.28 35.68
N VAL A 70 19.05 10.63 34.81
CA VAL A 70 17.67 10.09 34.84
C VAL A 70 17.66 8.58 34.58
N VAL A 71 18.45 8.09 33.61
CA VAL A 71 18.58 6.64 33.34
C VAL A 71 19.25 5.89 34.50
N ARG A 72 20.16 6.52 35.24
CA ARG A 72 20.75 5.93 36.45
C ARG A 72 19.78 5.95 37.64
N GLN A 73 19.05 7.03 37.86
CA GLN A 73 18.01 7.08 38.90
C GLN A 73 16.84 6.12 38.62
N LEU A 74 16.48 5.86 37.36
CA LEU A 74 15.50 4.85 36.98
C LEU A 74 16.04 3.41 37.10
N ARG A 75 17.36 3.21 37.10
CA ARG A 75 17.99 1.90 37.34
C ARG A 75 18.18 1.57 38.82
N ASP A 76 18.26 2.58 39.69
CA ASP A 76 18.48 2.39 41.13
C ASP A 76 17.17 2.33 41.96
N THR A 77 16.00 2.53 41.36
CA THR A 77 14.68 2.33 42.01
C THR A 77 13.92 1.12 41.48
N GLY A 78 14.47 -0.08 41.66
CA GLY A 78 13.88 -1.28 41.06
C GLY A 78 14.25 -2.63 41.69
N SER A 79 14.39 -2.73 43.02
CA SER A 79 14.32 -4.03 43.72
C SER A 79 12.88 -4.40 44.10
N GLY A 80 11.93 -4.08 43.22
CA GLY A 80 10.54 -4.52 43.30
C GLY A 80 10.32 -5.60 42.25
N GLN A 81 9.81 -6.75 42.68
CA GLN A 81 9.36 -7.83 41.81
C GLN A 81 8.58 -7.24 40.62
N PRO A 82 8.88 -7.63 39.35
CA PRO A 82 8.17 -7.09 38.21
C PRO A 82 6.67 -7.28 38.45
N PRO A 83 5.83 -6.23 38.24
CA PRO A 83 4.39 -6.40 38.36
C PRO A 83 4.02 -7.60 37.49
N LYS A 84 3.37 -8.60 38.10
CA LYS A 84 2.87 -9.77 37.38
C LYS A 84 2.08 -9.22 36.20
N ALA A 85 2.63 -9.37 35.00
CA ALA A 85 2.00 -8.89 33.79
C ALA A 85 0.57 -9.44 33.83
N ALA A 86 -0.41 -8.55 33.72
CA ALA A 86 -1.79 -8.98 33.53
C ALA A 86 -1.77 -9.99 32.36
N PRO A 87 -2.50 -11.12 32.45
CA PRO A 87 -2.54 -12.07 31.36
C PRO A 87 -2.87 -11.31 30.08
N VAL A 88 -1.95 -11.32 29.10
CA VAL A 88 -2.28 -10.84 27.76
C VAL A 88 -3.46 -11.70 27.32
N PRO A 89 -4.60 -11.12 26.92
CA PRO A 89 -5.74 -11.90 26.46
C PRO A 89 -5.26 -12.91 25.41
N VAL A 90 -5.29 -14.19 25.77
CA VAL A 90 -5.04 -15.29 24.84
C VAL A 90 -6.33 -15.42 24.05
N GLY A 91 -6.47 -14.61 23.01
CA GLY A 91 -7.71 -14.52 22.25
C GLY A 91 -7.74 -13.33 21.29
N VAL A 92 -8.72 -13.38 20.40
CA VAL A 92 -9.08 -12.29 19.50
C VAL A 92 -10.00 -11.33 20.24
N ASP A 93 -9.64 -10.05 20.27
CA ASP A 93 -10.52 -8.98 20.77
C ASP A 93 -11.43 -8.53 19.61
N LEU A 94 -12.71 -8.89 19.67
CA LEU A 94 -13.67 -8.60 18.60
C LEU A 94 -14.11 -7.13 18.58
N ASP A 95 -13.91 -6.39 19.67
CA ASP A 95 -14.17 -4.94 19.71
C ASP A 95 -13.03 -4.15 19.05
N ARG A 96 -11.84 -4.77 18.93
CA ARG A 96 -10.65 -4.20 18.30
C ARG A 96 -10.03 -5.20 17.32
N PRO A 97 -10.74 -5.58 16.25
CA PRO A 97 -10.37 -6.74 15.44
C PRO A 97 -9.07 -6.55 14.64
N TYR A 98 -8.64 -5.30 14.45
CA TYR A 98 -7.41 -4.98 13.73
C TYR A 98 -6.18 -4.85 14.64
N ASP A 99 -6.35 -4.83 15.97
CA ASP A 99 -5.22 -4.71 16.89
C ASP A 99 -4.29 -5.93 16.74
N ARG A 100 -2.98 -5.67 16.66
CA ARG A 100 -1.94 -6.68 16.39
C ARG A 100 -2.08 -7.37 15.02
N THR A 101 -2.68 -6.69 14.05
CA THR A 101 -2.65 -7.06 12.62
C THR A 101 -1.90 -6.00 11.81
N PRO A 102 -1.45 -6.29 10.58
CA PRO A 102 -0.93 -5.28 9.65
C PRO A 102 -1.85 -4.07 9.45
N ALA A 103 -3.17 -4.26 9.55
CA ALA A 103 -4.17 -3.21 9.35
C ALA A 103 -4.38 -2.28 10.56
N ALA A 104 -3.67 -2.50 11.69
CA ALA A 104 -3.84 -1.72 12.90
C ALA A 104 -3.65 -0.20 12.69
N THR A 105 -2.78 0.19 11.75
CA THR A 105 -2.44 1.60 11.48
C THR A 105 -3.06 2.13 10.18
N TRP A 106 -3.92 1.37 9.53
CA TRP A 106 -4.54 1.74 8.26
C TRP A 106 -5.75 2.65 8.45
N GLY A 107 -6.08 3.43 7.42
CA GLY A 107 -7.24 4.31 7.44
C GLY A 107 -8.55 3.52 7.40
N GLU A 108 -9.62 4.08 7.94
CA GLU A 108 -10.96 3.49 7.82
C GLU A 108 -11.53 3.73 6.42
N GLY A 109 -11.88 2.65 5.73
CA GLY A 109 -12.40 2.69 4.36
C GLY A 109 -11.55 3.58 3.44
N LEU A 110 -12.22 4.41 2.63
CA LEU A 110 -11.55 5.29 1.67
C LEU A 110 -10.57 6.30 2.29
N ALA A 111 -10.65 6.60 3.60
CA ALA A 111 -9.67 7.48 4.25
C ALA A 111 -8.25 6.87 4.26
N GLY A 112 -8.13 5.57 3.99
CA GLY A 112 -6.87 4.87 3.78
C GLY A 112 -6.26 5.02 2.39
N ILE A 113 -7.01 5.54 1.40
CA ILE A 113 -6.52 5.75 0.04
C ILE A 113 -6.04 7.18 -0.10
N ILE A 114 -4.76 7.33 -0.44
CA ILE A 114 -4.16 8.61 -0.76
C ILE A 114 -4.63 9.05 -2.15
N VAL A 115 -5.42 10.11 -2.20
CA VAL A 115 -5.81 10.77 -3.44
C VAL A 115 -4.95 12.03 -3.62
N PRO A 116 -4.05 12.08 -4.61
CA PRO A 116 -3.26 13.28 -4.85
C PRO A 116 -4.15 14.41 -5.40
N PRO A 117 -3.75 15.68 -5.24
CA PRO A 117 -4.43 16.77 -5.90
C PRO A 117 -4.33 16.61 -7.42
N GLY A 118 -5.41 16.94 -8.12
CA GLY A 118 -5.49 16.96 -9.56
C GLY A 118 -4.41 17.83 -10.17
N GLN A 119 -3.76 17.29 -11.20
CA GLN A 119 -2.83 18.02 -12.05
C GLN A 119 -3.29 17.84 -13.49
N ALA A 120 -3.00 18.80 -14.36
CA ALA A 120 -3.32 18.63 -15.77
C ALA A 120 -2.52 17.44 -16.35
N VAL A 121 -3.21 16.52 -17.02
CA VAL A 121 -2.64 15.30 -17.58
C VAL A 121 -3.18 15.08 -18.99
N GLY A 122 -2.31 15.19 -20.00
CA GLY A 122 -2.72 15.10 -21.41
C GLY A 122 -3.77 16.16 -21.75
N ASP A 123 -4.93 15.73 -22.25
CA ASP A 123 -6.04 16.61 -22.61
C ASP A 123 -6.93 17.01 -21.41
N PHE A 124 -6.60 16.57 -20.19
CA PHE A 124 -7.43 16.77 -19.00
C PHE A 124 -6.90 17.93 -18.14
N THR A 125 -7.79 18.82 -17.69
CA THR A 125 -7.44 19.87 -16.72
C THR A 125 -7.23 19.29 -15.32
N ALA A 126 -6.65 20.07 -14.41
CA ALA A 126 -6.49 19.64 -13.01
C ALA A 126 -7.83 19.27 -12.36
N GLU A 127 -8.88 20.07 -12.62
CA GLU A 127 -10.23 19.85 -12.11
C GLU A 127 -10.88 18.60 -12.72
N GLU A 128 -10.62 18.32 -13.99
CA GLU A 128 -11.08 17.09 -14.64
C GLU A 128 -10.38 15.84 -14.06
N VAL A 129 -9.09 15.95 -13.71
CA VAL A 129 -8.36 14.87 -13.03
C VAL A 129 -8.85 14.68 -11.59
N ASP A 130 -9.16 15.75 -10.86
CA ASP A 130 -9.81 15.63 -9.55
C ASP A 130 -11.18 14.94 -9.66
N ALA A 131 -11.98 15.29 -10.67
CA ALA A 131 -13.25 14.64 -10.92
C ALA A 131 -13.09 13.16 -11.28
N ALA A 132 -12.03 12.81 -12.02
CA ALA A 132 -11.68 11.43 -12.33
C ALA A 132 -11.32 10.63 -11.07
N TYR A 133 -10.49 11.19 -10.17
CA TYR A 133 -10.18 10.57 -8.89
C TYR A 133 -11.42 10.33 -8.04
N ARG A 134 -12.33 11.31 -7.95
CA ARG A 134 -13.60 11.12 -7.23
C ARG A 134 -14.40 9.94 -7.79
N LYS A 135 -14.57 9.86 -9.11
CA LYS A 135 -15.28 8.75 -9.76
C LYS A 135 -14.63 7.40 -9.47
N ALA A 136 -13.30 7.32 -9.50
CA ALA A 136 -12.59 6.11 -9.13
C ALA A 136 -12.82 5.73 -7.66
N THR A 137 -12.73 6.69 -6.73
CA THR A 137 -13.02 6.42 -5.30
C THR A 137 -14.47 6.01 -5.04
N GLU A 138 -15.44 6.60 -5.75
CA GLU A 138 -16.85 6.20 -5.69
C GLU A 138 -17.03 4.76 -6.18
N ALA A 139 -16.36 4.37 -7.26
CA ALA A 139 -16.39 3.01 -7.78
C ALA A 139 -15.73 2.01 -6.82
N ILE A 140 -14.58 2.35 -6.22
CA ILE A 140 -13.93 1.52 -5.19
C ILE A 140 -14.86 1.33 -3.99
N ALA A 141 -15.50 2.40 -3.50
CA ALA A 141 -16.45 2.29 -2.41
C ALA A 141 -17.62 1.38 -2.79
N ALA A 142 -18.24 1.60 -3.95
CA ALA A 142 -19.35 0.78 -4.43
C ALA A 142 -18.97 -0.70 -4.58
N ALA A 143 -17.74 -1.00 -5.01
CA ALA A 143 -17.28 -2.37 -5.26
C ALA A 143 -16.80 -3.11 -3.99
N ARG A 144 -16.13 -2.40 -3.08
CA ARG A 144 -15.34 -3.00 -2.00
C ARG A 144 -15.93 -2.75 -0.61
N LEU A 145 -16.66 -1.65 -0.41
CA LEU A 145 -17.14 -1.22 0.90
C LEU A 145 -18.67 -1.13 1.00
N GLY A 146 -19.36 -0.96 -0.14
CA GLY A 146 -20.80 -0.77 -0.21
C GLY A 146 -21.54 -1.95 0.38
N SER A 147 -22.47 -1.70 1.31
CA SER A 147 -23.23 -2.77 1.97
C SER A 147 -24.00 -3.63 0.97
N ARG A 148 -24.40 -3.05 -0.17
CA ARG A 148 -25.00 -3.78 -1.29
C ARG A 148 -24.01 -4.74 -1.93
N ALA A 149 -22.82 -4.28 -2.32
CA ALA A 149 -21.81 -5.15 -2.92
C ALA A 149 -21.35 -6.27 -1.97
N LEU A 150 -21.16 -5.96 -0.69
CA LEU A 150 -20.83 -6.96 0.33
C LEU A 150 -21.94 -8.04 0.47
N GLY A 151 -23.21 -7.65 0.24
CA GLY A 151 -24.36 -8.55 0.14
C GLY A 151 -24.59 -9.15 -1.26
N GLY A 152 -23.72 -8.86 -2.23
CA GLY A 152 -23.80 -9.37 -3.60
C GLY A 152 -24.71 -8.58 -4.55
N ASP A 153 -25.11 -7.35 -4.25
CA ASP A 153 -25.83 -6.45 -5.16
C ASP A 153 -24.85 -5.42 -5.76
N GLY A 154 -24.59 -5.52 -7.08
CA GLY A 154 -23.68 -4.63 -7.80
C GLY A 154 -24.30 -3.34 -8.37
N SER A 155 -25.54 -3.01 -8.00
CA SER A 155 -26.28 -1.87 -8.55
C SER A 155 -25.58 -0.52 -8.35
N GLU A 156 -24.90 -0.32 -7.22
CA GLU A 156 -24.14 0.92 -6.95
C GLU A 156 -22.99 1.11 -7.95
N LEU A 157 -22.25 0.05 -8.26
CA LEU A 157 -21.17 0.12 -9.25
C LEU A 157 -21.76 0.33 -10.64
N LEU A 158 -22.81 -0.42 -11.03
CA LEU A 158 -23.49 -0.27 -12.32
C LEU A 158 -23.94 1.17 -12.58
N ALA A 159 -24.43 1.87 -11.56
CA ALA A 159 -24.90 3.25 -11.68
C ALA A 159 -23.79 4.25 -12.04
N LEU A 160 -22.53 3.95 -11.72
CA LEU A 160 -21.38 4.81 -12.00
C LEU A 160 -20.79 4.60 -13.40
N LEU A 161 -20.99 3.41 -13.98
CA LEU A 161 -20.42 3.03 -15.27
C LEU A 161 -21.07 3.79 -16.43
N ASN A 162 -20.28 4.00 -17.49
CA ASN A 162 -20.78 4.47 -18.78
C ASN A 162 -21.83 3.49 -19.36
N PRO A 163 -22.71 3.94 -20.27
CA PRO A 163 -23.81 3.12 -20.77
C PRO A 163 -23.40 1.76 -21.34
N ASN A 164 -22.34 1.70 -22.14
CA ASN A 164 -21.90 0.46 -22.78
C ASN A 164 -21.29 -0.52 -21.76
N GLU A 165 -20.49 0.00 -20.82
CA GLU A 165 -19.87 -0.79 -19.76
C GLU A 165 -20.92 -1.31 -18.77
N ARG A 166 -21.92 -0.49 -18.45
CA ARG A 166 -23.08 -0.92 -17.67
C ARG A 166 -23.81 -2.08 -18.35
N ALA A 167 -24.16 -1.93 -19.63
CA ALA A 167 -24.86 -2.97 -20.38
C ALA A 167 -24.03 -4.27 -20.47
N ARG A 168 -22.71 -4.15 -20.60
CA ARG A 168 -21.79 -5.30 -20.62
C ARG A 168 -21.78 -6.06 -19.29
N LEU A 169 -21.81 -5.35 -18.16
CA LEU A 169 -21.62 -5.93 -16.84
C LEU A 169 -22.91 -6.21 -16.07
N GLU A 170 -24.06 -5.72 -16.55
CA GLU A 170 -25.35 -5.83 -15.88
C GLU A 170 -25.65 -7.27 -15.47
N ALA A 171 -25.64 -8.22 -16.41
CA ALA A 171 -25.92 -9.63 -16.14
C ALA A 171 -24.98 -10.23 -15.08
N THR A 172 -23.68 -9.92 -15.14
CA THR A 172 -22.68 -10.41 -14.17
C THR A 172 -22.94 -9.82 -12.78
N LEU A 173 -23.14 -8.51 -12.68
CA LEU A 173 -23.27 -7.80 -11.41
C LEU A 173 -24.62 -8.01 -10.73
N THR A 174 -25.65 -8.44 -11.46
CA THR A 174 -26.96 -8.83 -10.91
C THR A 174 -27.12 -10.34 -10.71
N SER A 175 -26.16 -11.17 -11.16
CA SER A 175 -26.22 -12.62 -10.98
C SER A 175 -26.00 -13.07 -9.52
N ALA A 176 -26.19 -14.36 -9.24
CA ALA A 176 -25.75 -14.94 -7.96
C ALA A 176 -24.21 -14.82 -7.79
N PRO A 177 -23.68 -14.96 -6.56
CA PRO A 177 -22.23 -14.97 -6.35
C PRO A 177 -21.52 -16.00 -7.25
N THR A 178 -20.50 -15.55 -7.97
CA THR A 178 -19.65 -16.36 -8.84
C THR A 178 -18.22 -15.83 -8.80
N VAL A 179 -17.25 -16.65 -9.22
CA VAL A 179 -15.84 -16.21 -9.38
C VAL A 179 -15.74 -14.98 -10.29
N GLU A 180 -16.50 -14.94 -11.38
CA GLU A 180 -16.47 -13.81 -12.31
C GLU A 180 -17.00 -12.53 -11.66
N LYS A 181 -18.11 -12.62 -10.91
CA LYS A 181 -18.64 -11.48 -10.16
C LYS A 181 -17.67 -10.99 -9.08
N GLY A 182 -16.97 -11.92 -8.42
CA GLY A 182 -15.96 -11.63 -7.40
C GLY A 182 -14.74 -10.84 -7.91
N LYS A 183 -14.52 -10.78 -9.24
CA LYS A 183 -13.48 -9.92 -9.83
C LYS A 183 -13.84 -8.43 -9.73
N TYR A 184 -15.13 -8.11 -9.72
CA TYR A 184 -15.63 -6.73 -9.73
C TYR A 184 -16.09 -6.26 -8.35
N LEU A 185 -16.56 -7.18 -7.50
CA LEU A 185 -17.13 -6.86 -6.18
C LEU A 185 -16.47 -7.73 -5.11
N THR A 186 -16.33 -7.19 -3.91
CA THR A 186 -16.07 -8.04 -2.74
C THR A 186 -17.38 -8.68 -2.29
N LEU A 187 -17.49 -10.00 -2.47
CA LEU A 187 -18.65 -10.80 -2.08
C LEU A 187 -18.36 -11.48 -0.74
N ILE A 188 -19.16 -11.23 0.29
CA ILE A 188 -18.96 -11.88 1.59
C ILE A 188 -19.60 -13.27 1.59
N GLY A 189 -18.85 -14.27 2.03
CA GLY A 189 -19.32 -15.64 2.20
C GLY A 189 -20.30 -15.80 3.38
N PRO A 190 -20.57 -17.04 3.83
CA PRO A 190 -21.52 -17.29 4.93
C PRO A 190 -21.02 -16.78 6.29
N ASN A 191 -19.73 -16.49 6.44
CA ASN A 191 -19.15 -15.91 7.65
C ASN A 191 -19.52 -14.44 7.76
N ARG A 192 -20.01 -14.03 8.93
CA ARG A 192 -20.45 -12.65 9.18
C ARG A 192 -19.25 -11.72 9.39
N LEU A 193 -19.31 -10.52 8.82
CA LEU A 193 -18.40 -9.43 9.17
C LEU A 193 -18.71 -8.88 10.58
N LEU A 194 -17.67 -8.51 11.32
CA LEU A 194 -17.85 -7.69 12.52
C LEU A 194 -18.41 -6.32 12.14
N PRO A 195 -19.10 -5.60 13.06
CA PRO A 195 -19.56 -4.23 12.85
C PRO A 195 -18.41 -3.21 12.88
N ALA A 196 -17.23 -3.58 12.37
CA ALA A 196 -16.06 -2.73 12.20
C ALA A 196 -15.93 -2.35 10.72
N ARG A 197 -15.63 -1.08 10.44
CA ARG A 197 -15.39 -0.64 9.07
C ARG A 197 -14.12 -1.32 8.52
N PRO A 198 -14.14 -1.81 7.27
CA PRO A 198 -12.92 -2.28 6.61
C PRO A 198 -11.81 -1.23 6.68
N ARG A 199 -10.57 -1.69 6.80
CA ARG A 199 -9.38 -0.83 6.83
C ARG A 199 -8.69 -0.86 5.48
N MET A 200 -8.25 0.28 4.99
CA MET A 200 -7.55 0.36 3.71
C MET A 200 -6.20 1.09 3.82
N ILE A 201 -5.30 0.74 2.93
CA ILE A 201 -4.10 1.52 2.62
C ILE A 201 -3.88 1.49 1.12
N GLY A 202 -3.56 2.62 0.50
CA GLY A 202 -3.33 2.66 -0.93
C GLY A 202 -3.17 4.06 -1.48
N SER A 203 -3.14 4.16 -2.81
CA SER A 203 -3.02 5.42 -3.51
C SER A 203 -3.60 5.36 -4.91
N LEU A 204 -3.96 6.54 -5.43
CA LEU A 204 -4.33 6.73 -6.83
C LEU A 204 -3.24 7.47 -7.60
N THR A 205 -3.13 7.17 -8.90
CA THR A 205 -2.35 7.95 -9.86
C THR A 205 -3.13 8.12 -11.14
N ALA A 206 -2.84 9.16 -11.92
CA ALA A 206 -3.48 9.41 -13.21
C ALA A 206 -2.43 9.49 -14.32
N LYS A 207 -2.73 8.87 -15.47
CA LYS A 207 -1.93 8.96 -16.69
C LYS A 207 -2.83 9.18 -17.90
N ALA A 208 -2.36 9.94 -18.87
CA ALA A 208 -3.02 10.05 -20.16
C ALA A 208 -2.84 8.73 -20.93
N ALA A 209 -3.88 8.30 -21.63
CA ALA A 209 -3.83 7.20 -22.59
C ALA A 209 -3.94 7.78 -24.02
N ARG A 210 -4.94 7.35 -24.80
CA ARG A 210 -5.24 8.00 -26.08
C ARG A 210 -5.96 9.34 -25.87
N LYS A 211 -6.11 10.10 -26.96
CA LYS A 211 -6.84 11.37 -26.98
C LYS A 211 -8.20 11.24 -26.30
N GLY A 212 -8.47 12.08 -25.30
CA GLY A 212 -9.71 12.06 -24.53
C GLY A 212 -9.90 10.87 -23.57
N GLU A 213 -8.86 10.10 -23.27
CA GLU A 213 -8.87 9.00 -22.28
C GLU A 213 -7.83 9.24 -21.18
N LEU A 214 -8.29 9.22 -19.93
CA LEU A 214 -7.46 9.26 -18.74
C LEU A 214 -7.60 7.91 -18.02
N ILE A 215 -6.47 7.34 -17.60
CA ILE A 215 -6.45 6.15 -16.76
C ILE A 215 -6.12 6.61 -15.34
N VAL A 216 -7.02 6.32 -14.41
CA VAL A 216 -6.76 6.41 -12.97
C VAL A 216 -6.38 5.02 -12.50
N HIS A 217 -5.11 4.82 -12.18
CA HIS A 217 -4.61 3.58 -11.60
C HIS A 217 -4.76 3.63 -10.08
N ALA A 218 -5.44 2.64 -9.52
CA ALA A 218 -5.60 2.43 -8.10
C ALA A 218 -4.76 1.22 -7.66
N SER A 219 -3.95 1.40 -6.63
CA SER A 219 -3.30 0.29 -5.93
C SER A 219 -3.60 0.41 -4.44
N TYR A 220 -4.28 -0.59 -3.89
CA TYR A 220 -4.72 -0.57 -2.50
C TYR A 220 -4.84 -1.97 -1.90
N VAL A 221 -4.91 -2.01 -0.58
CA VAL A 221 -5.19 -3.21 0.20
C VAL A 221 -6.37 -2.94 1.11
N THR A 222 -7.30 -3.89 1.20
CA THR A 222 -8.46 -3.83 2.09
C THR A 222 -8.44 -5.00 3.07
N ALA A 223 -8.61 -4.70 4.35
CA ALA A 223 -8.70 -5.67 5.44
C ALA A 223 -10.13 -5.74 6.00
N TYR A 224 -10.72 -6.94 5.96
CA TYR A 224 -12.08 -7.19 6.42
C TYR A 224 -12.07 -7.97 7.72
N ALA A 225 -12.72 -7.49 8.76
CA ALA A 225 -12.78 -8.20 10.04
C ALA A 225 -14.01 -9.09 10.10
N PHE A 226 -13.82 -10.40 10.31
CA PHE A 226 -14.90 -11.36 10.47
C PHE A 226 -15.15 -11.69 11.93
N ASP A 227 -16.42 -11.96 12.24
CA ASP A 227 -16.82 -12.49 13.53
C ASP A 227 -16.30 -13.93 13.68
N VAL A 228 -16.14 -14.44 14.89
CA VAL A 228 -15.63 -15.80 15.12
C VAL A 228 -16.17 -16.36 16.44
N ARG A 229 -16.39 -17.67 16.49
CA ARG A 229 -16.76 -18.32 17.75
C ARG A 229 -15.53 -18.43 18.66
N PRO A 230 -15.71 -18.40 19.99
CA PRO A 230 -14.61 -18.62 20.91
C PRO A 230 -13.85 -19.92 20.59
N GLY A 231 -12.54 -19.81 20.35
CA GLY A 231 -11.66 -20.95 20.06
C GLY A 231 -11.44 -21.29 18.58
N ASP A 232 -12.21 -20.71 17.64
CA ASP A 232 -12.06 -20.98 16.21
C ASP A 232 -10.88 -20.18 15.57
N ALA A 233 -10.51 -19.04 16.16
CA ALA A 233 -9.32 -18.26 15.78
C ALA A 233 -8.21 -18.39 16.84
N ARG A 234 -6.98 -18.56 16.37
CA ARG A 234 -5.77 -18.70 17.21
C ARG A 234 -5.05 -17.36 17.38
N SER A 235 -5.22 -16.44 16.44
CA SER A 235 -4.62 -15.10 16.47
C SER A 235 -5.53 -14.05 15.83
N PRO A 236 -5.34 -12.75 16.13
CA PRO A 236 -6.13 -11.67 15.51
C PRO A 236 -6.09 -11.67 13.98
N VAL A 237 -4.98 -12.07 13.36
CA VAL A 237 -4.87 -12.08 11.89
C VAL A 237 -5.73 -13.18 11.23
N ASP A 238 -6.14 -14.22 11.98
CA ASP A 238 -6.94 -15.33 11.45
C ASP A 238 -8.37 -14.91 11.06
N ILE A 239 -8.86 -13.81 11.64
CA ILE A 239 -10.19 -13.25 11.35
C ILE A 239 -10.13 -12.11 10.31
N VAL A 240 -8.93 -11.78 9.80
CA VAL A 240 -8.71 -10.65 8.91
C VAL A 240 -8.08 -11.10 7.60
N PRO A 241 -8.87 -11.48 6.57
CA PRO A 241 -8.36 -11.58 5.21
C PRO A 241 -8.01 -10.20 4.65
N PHE A 242 -6.97 -10.18 3.80
CA PHE A 242 -6.46 -8.99 3.13
C PHE A 242 -6.58 -9.15 1.63
N VAL A 243 -7.25 -8.23 0.97
CA VAL A 243 -7.45 -8.18 -0.48
C VAL A 243 -6.62 -7.04 -1.04
N ARG A 244 -5.64 -7.35 -1.89
CA ARG A 244 -4.88 -6.39 -2.69
C ARG A 244 -5.52 -6.28 -4.06
N ASP A 245 -5.70 -5.06 -4.52
CA ASP A 245 -6.25 -4.75 -5.83
C ASP A 245 -5.33 -3.74 -6.53
N GLU A 246 -4.99 -4.04 -7.78
CA GLU A 246 -4.44 -3.11 -8.76
C GLU A 246 -5.47 -2.95 -9.88
N GLU A 247 -6.06 -1.77 -10.03
CA GLU A 247 -7.20 -1.52 -10.92
C GLU A 247 -7.02 -0.25 -11.73
N ASP A 248 -7.27 -0.32 -13.03
CA ASP A 248 -7.33 0.84 -13.91
C ASP A 248 -8.79 1.26 -14.13
N TYR A 249 -9.09 2.51 -13.77
CA TYR A 249 -10.37 3.15 -14.06
C TYR A 249 -10.20 4.10 -15.26
N MET A 250 -10.93 3.85 -16.33
CA MET A 250 -10.82 4.62 -17.57
C MET A 250 -11.89 5.72 -17.61
N ILE A 251 -11.45 6.98 -17.69
CA ILE A 251 -12.33 8.15 -17.84
C ILE A 251 -12.22 8.64 -19.28
N ARG A 252 -13.34 8.59 -20.00
CA ARG A 252 -13.43 8.94 -21.42
C ARG A 252 -14.33 10.15 -21.63
N LYS A 253 -13.93 11.05 -22.55
CA LYS A 253 -14.71 12.25 -22.89
C LYS A 253 -15.10 12.32 -24.37
N GLU A 254 -16.28 12.89 -24.60
CA GLU A 254 -16.72 13.33 -25.93
C GLU A 254 -15.87 14.52 -26.41
N PRO A 255 -15.74 14.75 -27.74
CA PRO A 255 -16.21 13.89 -28.83
C PRO A 255 -15.20 12.80 -29.21
N SER A 256 -14.10 12.65 -28.45
CA SER A 256 -13.07 11.65 -28.77
C SER A 256 -13.59 10.21 -28.61
N PHE A 257 -14.68 10.06 -27.86
CA PHE A 257 -15.42 8.83 -27.64
C PHE A 257 -16.89 9.01 -27.96
N ALA A 258 -17.55 7.93 -28.40
CA ALA A 258 -18.99 7.93 -28.57
C ALA A 258 -19.68 8.14 -27.22
N LYS A 259 -20.88 8.75 -27.23
CA LYS A 259 -21.68 9.01 -26.03
C LYS A 259 -21.90 7.77 -25.14
N GLY A 260 -21.99 6.58 -25.75
CA GLY A 260 -22.15 5.31 -25.01
C GLY A 260 -20.90 4.87 -24.23
N ASP A 261 -19.71 5.34 -24.64
CA ASP A 261 -18.42 5.02 -24.02
C ASP A 261 -17.88 6.17 -23.15
N ALA A 262 -18.50 7.34 -23.21
CA ALA A 262 -18.11 8.50 -22.41
C ALA A 262 -18.50 8.29 -20.94
N GLY A 263 -17.58 8.64 -20.02
CA GLY A 263 -17.73 8.39 -18.59
C GLY A 263 -16.72 7.37 -18.05
N LEU A 264 -17.12 6.69 -16.97
CA LEU A 264 -16.29 5.71 -16.27
C LEU A 264 -16.40 4.34 -16.94
N GLY A 265 -15.28 3.71 -17.26
CA GLY A 265 -15.18 2.29 -17.61
C GLY A 265 -14.15 1.57 -16.74
N LEU A 266 -14.22 0.24 -16.70
CA LEU A 266 -13.25 -0.58 -15.99
C LEU A 266 -12.19 -1.09 -16.97
N GLY A 267 -10.93 -0.95 -16.59
CA GLY A 267 -9.76 -1.33 -17.39
C GLY A 267 -9.10 -2.61 -16.87
N ASP A 268 -7.79 -2.66 -16.98
CA ASP A 268 -6.99 -3.77 -16.47
C ASP A 268 -7.16 -3.88 -14.95
N SER A 269 -7.25 -5.11 -14.46
CA SER A 269 -7.32 -5.40 -13.03
C SER A 269 -6.51 -6.64 -12.69
N ALA A 270 -5.89 -6.61 -11.54
CA ALA A 270 -5.21 -7.73 -10.93
C ALA A 270 -5.45 -7.68 -9.42
N GLY A 271 -5.54 -8.85 -8.80
CA GLY A 271 -5.81 -8.94 -7.37
C GLY A 271 -5.04 -10.07 -6.74
N PHE A 272 -4.77 -9.93 -5.45
CA PHE A 272 -4.16 -10.96 -4.63
C PHE A 272 -4.81 -10.94 -3.27
N THR A 273 -5.23 -12.10 -2.77
CA THR A 273 -5.85 -12.18 -1.44
C THR A 273 -5.06 -13.13 -0.55
N SER A 274 -4.90 -12.78 0.71
CA SER A 274 -4.20 -13.58 1.72
C SER A 274 -5.03 -13.72 2.99
N ARG A 275 -4.67 -14.71 3.82
CA ARG A 275 -5.33 -15.00 5.10
C ARG A 275 -6.85 -15.23 4.94
N MET A 276 -7.24 -15.84 3.82
CA MET A 276 -8.62 -16.23 3.53
C MET A 276 -8.77 -17.75 3.41
N ALA A 277 -10.01 -18.22 3.40
CA ALA A 277 -10.36 -19.61 3.10
C ALA A 277 -10.23 -19.93 1.59
N CYS A 278 -9.45 -20.95 1.28
CA CYS A 278 -9.15 -21.44 -0.06
C CYS A 278 -10.31 -22.17 -0.73
N ASP A 279 -11.25 -22.75 0.02
CA ASP A 279 -12.46 -23.27 -0.60
C ASP A 279 -13.46 -22.16 -0.94
N ALA A 280 -13.48 -21.08 -0.15
CA ALA A 280 -14.34 -19.93 -0.40
C ALA A 280 -13.92 -19.18 -1.67
N ILE A 281 -12.62 -18.91 -1.86
CA ILE A 281 -12.14 -18.16 -3.03
C ILE A 281 -12.48 -18.85 -4.37
N LYS A 282 -12.51 -20.19 -4.40
CA LYS A 282 -12.90 -20.99 -5.59
C LYS A 282 -14.36 -20.75 -6.02
N THR A 283 -15.17 -20.16 -5.14
CA THR A 283 -16.56 -19.79 -5.42
C THR A 283 -16.75 -18.28 -5.64
N GLY A 284 -15.68 -17.50 -5.53
CA GLY A 284 -15.69 -16.05 -5.71
C GLY A 284 -16.11 -15.25 -4.48
N VAL A 285 -16.14 -15.87 -3.29
CA VAL A 285 -16.51 -15.20 -2.05
C VAL A 285 -15.33 -15.09 -1.09
N LEU A 286 -15.29 -13.99 -0.36
CA LEU A 286 -14.35 -13.71 0.70
C LEU A 286 -14.83 -14.35 2.01
N ALA A 287 -13.97 -15.14 2.63
CA ALA A 287 -14.21 -15.73 3.94
C ALA A 287 -12.89 -15.78 4.74
N PRO A 288 -12.95 -15.73 6.07
CA PRO A 288 -11.75 -15.73 6.91
C PRO A 288 -11.06 -17.09 6.86
N GLN A 289 -9.74 -17.10 7.10
CA GLN A 289 -8.92 -18.31 7.01
C GLN A 289 -9.43 -19.49 7.85
N TYR A 290 -10.01 -19.21 9.03
CA TYR A 290 -10.53 -20.26 9.91
C TYR A 290 -11.75 -21.01 9.32
N ALA A 291 -12.37 -20.50 8.24
CA ALA A 291 -13.51 -21.17 7.62
C ALA A 291 -13.13 -22.48 6.90
N ASP A 292 -11.86 -22.65 6.50
CA ASP A 292 -11.34 -23.92 6.00
C ASP A 292 -11.06 -24.87 7.18
N LYS A 293 -12.00 -25.77 7.46
CA LYS A 293 -11.82 -26.77 8.52
C LYS A 293 -10.79 -27.81 8.11
N GLY A 294 -9.66 -27.86 8.83
CA GLY A 294 -8.66 -28.94 8.70
C GLY A 294 -7.63 -28.75 7.59
N GLY A 295 -7.61 -27.61 6.90
CA GLY A 295 -6.55 -27.25 5.95
C GLY A 295 -5.27 -26.75 6.64
N PRO A 296 -4.11 -26.84 5.98
CA PRO A 296 -2.90 -26.15 6.45
C PRO A 296 -3.18 -24.65 6.59
N VAL A 297 -2.68 -24.01 7.64
CA VAL A 297 -2.67 -22.54 7.72
C VAL A 297 -1.60 -22.08 6.73
N TYR A 298 -2.03 -21.71 5.53
CA TYR A 298 -1.14 -21.07 4.55
C TYR A 298 -0.86 -19.64 5.03
N GLY A 299 0.38 -19.39 5.42
CA GLY A 299 0.92 -18.06 5.68
C GLY A 299 2.08 -17.81 4.75
N ALA A 300 2.24 -16.59 4.27
CA ALA A 300 3.48 -16.19 3.61
C ALA A 300 4.65 -16.34 4.60
N PRO A 301 5.85 -16.76 4.18
CA PRO A 301 7.06 -16.63 5.00
C PRO A 301 7.20 -15.18 5.50
N ALA A 302 7.62 -14.98 6.74
CA ALA A 302 7.60 -13.66 7.40
C ALA A 302 8.32 -12.52 6.63
N VAL A 303 9.28 -12.83 5.74
CA VAL A 303 9.97 -11.84 4.90
C VAL A 303 9.14 -11.43 3.68
N GLU A 304 8.31 -12.34 3.16
CA GLU A 304 7.35 -12.06 2.09
C GLU A 304 6.10 -11.37 2.64
N GLU A 305 5.73 -11.64 3.90
CA GLU A 305 4.49 -11.17 4.53
C GLU A 305 4.34 -9.65 4.55
N ALA A 306 5.38 -8.87 4.88
CA ALA A 306 5.27 -7.41 4.84
C ALA A 306 5.05 -6.88 3.41
N ALA A 307 5.71 -7.48 2.41
CA ALA A 307 5.52 -7.15 1.00
C ALA A 307 4.15 -7.61 0.48
N THR A 308 3.57 -8.65 1.09
CA THR A 308 2.21 -9.11 0.82
C THR A 308 1.16 -8.05 1.14
N TYR A 309 1.44 -7.07 2.01
CA TYR A 309 0.49 -6.03 2.41
C TYR A 309 0.86 -4.61 1.93
N ASP A 310 1.98 -4.45 1.24
CA ASP A 310 2.46 -3.15 0.76
C ASP A 310 1.98 -2.91 -0.69
N PRO A 311 1.02 -1.97 -0.92
CA PRO A 311 0.49 -1.67 -2.25
C PRO A 311 1.54 -1.03 -3.19
N THR A 312 2.72 -0.65 -2.69
CA THR A 312 3.82 -0.14 -3.51
C THR A 312 4.71 -1.24 -4.08
N LYS A 313 4.53 -2.49 -3.65
CA LYS A 313 5.24 -3.65 -4.19
C LYS A 313 4.41 -4.31 -5.30
N PRO A 314 5.04 -4.96 -6.29
CA PRO A 314 4.31 -5.77 -7.25
C PRO A 314 3.40 -6.79 -6.56
N LEU A 315 2.26 -7.10 -7.18
CA LEU A 315 1.42 -8.20 -6.72
C LEU A 315 2.23 -9.51 -6.64
N PRO A 316 2.06 -10.32 -5.58
CA PRO A 316 2.67 -11.63 -5.49
C PRO A 316 2.28 -12.53 -6.67
N THR A 317 3.24 -13.32 -7.16
CA THR A 317 3.04 -14.23 -8.31
C THR A 317 2.60 -15.64 -7.93
N ARG A 318 2.60 -15.96 -6.63
CA ARG A 318 2.14 -17.26 -6.10
C ARG A 318 0.84 -17.04 -5.34
N ASP A 319 -0.17 -17.83 -5.65
CA ASP A 319 -1.43 -17.83 -4.91
C ASP A 319 -1.17 -18.32 -3.48
N ALA A 320 -1.86 -17.69 -2.51
CA ALA A 320 -1.86 -18.15 -1.13
C ALA A 320 -2.58 -19.50 -0.95
N CYS A 321 -3.34 -19.93 -1.95
CA CYS A 321 -4.15 -21.15 -1.95
C CYS A 321 -3.64 -22.31 -2.82
N GLY A 322 -2.42 -22.18 -3.37
CA GLY A 322 -1.72 -23.23 -4.12
C GLY A 322 -1.88 -23.15 -5.62
#